data_AF-A0A839JGQ5-F1
#
_entry.id   AF-A0A839JGQ5-F1
#
_cell.length_a   1.000
_cell.length_b   1.000
_cell.length_c   1.000
_cell.angle_alpha   90.00
_cell.angle_beta   90.00
_cell.angle_gamma   90.00
#
_symmetry.space_group_name_H-M   'P 1'
#
loop_
_entity.id
_entity.type
_entity.pdbx_description
1 polymer ?
#
loop_
_entity_poly.entity_id
_entity_poly.type
_entity_poly.pdbx_seq_one_letter_code
_entity_poly.pdbx_strand_id
1 'polypeptide(L)'
;MKGLACRQLVLTGSHTPGLNLDGATITGDVFLTGGFTATGAVRANGANIAGQLNLRGATLTNPDGNALNLDGATIAGGMFLDEKFTATGGVRALGANIAGQLSLRGATLTNPHGYALNLDGATITSDLFLDEKFTATGGVRAPGANIGGVLNLRGATLTNPDGDALNLDGATITGGMFLDEGFTATGQVTMKFATLNVLVGSDKPPGQLVVTGWRLGDIHGGLNDPKTMTSWLDAVPAKEFALQPWHEAAAVYDRQGRPTDAKRLRVAAARRVTARSKLPTKLLRTLYGWFAGYGYYPLLAGVWLIAAAIMAGTLTFFFGATQALTGGAPLDPGLYGAAVVIPPAAGIIPSSWTITSPLWLAWTLIALKAFGWLQTAILIAGLTGLLKKN
;
A
#
# COMPACT_ATOMS: atom_id res chain seq x y z
N MET A 1 41.42 18.22 -6.05
CA MET A 1 41.70 18.70 -7.42
C MET A 1 40.37 19.11 -8.06
N LYS A 2 40.00 20.39 -7.94
CA LYS A 2 38.75 20.89 -8.55
C LYS A 2 38.93 20.93 -10.08
N GLY A 3 37.94 20.44 -10.83
CA GLY A 3 38.00 20.42 -12.29
C GLY A 3 39.07 19.49 -12.89
N LEU A 4 39.42 18.39 -12.19
CA LEU A 4 40.36 17.40 -12.70
C LEU A 4 39.87 16.83 -14.05
N ALA A 5 40.76 16.75 -15.04
CA ALA A 5 40.53 16.01 -16.27
C ALA A 5 41.55 14.86 -16.36
N CYS A 6 41.08 13.61 -16.34
CA CYS A 6 41.94 12.45 -16.51
C CYS A 6 41.21 11.28 -17.16
N ARG A 7 41.97 10.27 -17.61
CA ARG A 7 41.38 9.05 -18.15
C ARG A 7 40.82 8.14 -17.05
N GLN A 8 41.56 8.00 -15.97
CA GLN A 8 41.23 7.10 -14.89
C GLN A 8 41.82 7.66 -13.60
N LEU A 9 41.11 7.50 -12.49
CA LEU A 9 41.60 7.84 -11.16
C LEU A 9 41.66 6.58 -10.31
N VAL A 10 42.85 6.21 -9.85
CA VAL A 10 43.07 5.04 -9.00
C VAL A 10 43.74 5.51 -7.72
N LEU A 11 43.04 5.37 -6.60
CA LEU A 11 43.53 5.66 -5.25
C LEU A 11 43.31 4.44 -4.34
N THR A 12 43.43 3.23 -4.89
CA THR A 12 43.24 1.98 -4.15
C THR A 12 44.15 1.92 -2.92
N GLY A 13 43.59 1.59 -1.76
CA GLY A 13 44.28 1.51 -0.47
C GLY A 13 44.84 2.85 0.06
N SER A 14 44.52 3.97 -0.60
CA SER A 14 45.03 5.28 -0.18
C SER A 14 44.29 5.81 1.05
N HIS A 15 44.97 6.66 1.81
CA HIS A 15 44.43 7.31 3.01
C HIS A 15 44.53 8.82 2.82
N THR A 16 43.43 9.57 2.96
CA THR A 16 43.41 11.01 2.68
C THR A 16 42.56 11.79 3.70
N PRO A 17 42.89 13.06 4.03
CA PRO A 17 42.00 13.92 4.81
C PRO A 17 40.73 14.34 4.04
N GLY A 18 40.67 14.11 2.72
CA GLY A 18 39.52 14.40 1.89
C GLY A 18 39.88 14.28 0.41
N LEU A 19 38.87 14.27 -0.46
CA LEU A 19 39.07 14.20 -1.91
C LEU A 19 38.07 15.11 -2.59
N ASN A 20 38.55 16.12 -3.31
CA ASN A 20 37.70 17.01 -4.08
C ASN A 20 37.91 16.76 -5.58
N LEU A 21 36.86 16.27 -6.23
CA LEU A 21 36.69 16.03 -7.66
C LEU A 21 35.49 16.83 -8.21
N ASP A 22 35.10 17.92 -7.55
CA ASP A 22 33.98 18.76 -8.00
C ASP A 22 34.25 19.26 -9.43
N GLY A 23 33.28 19.04 -10.33
CA GLY A 23 33.37 19.35 -11.75
C GLY A 23 34.41 18.55 -12.53
N ALA A 24 34.94 17.45 -11.99
CA ALA A 24 35.92 16.63 -12.69
C ALA A 24 35.31 15.96 -13.93
N THR A 25 36.11 15.80 -14.97
CA THR A 25 35.79 14.99 -16.16
C THR A 25 36.74 13.80 -16.20
N ILE A 26 36.21 12.62 -15.97
CA ILE A 26 36.97 11.37 -15.93
C ILE A 26 36.45 10.50 -17.06
N THR A 27 37.25 10.27 -18.10
CA THR A 27 36.80 9.56 -19.31
C THR A 27 36.76 8.04 -19.17
N GLY A 28 37.05 7.54 -17.98
CA GLY A 28 36.99 6.13 -17.60
C GLY A 28 36.57 6.01 -16.15
N ASP A 29 37.22 5.11 -15.42
CA ASP A 29 36.78 4.70 -14.09
C ASP A 29 37.43 5.49 -12.94
N VAL A 30 36.73 5.53 -11.80
CA VAL A 30 37.25 5.96 -10.52
C VAL A 30 37.28 4.77 -9.56
N PHE A 31 38.47 4.39 -9.12
CA PHE A 31 38.69 3.31 -8.16
C PHE A 31 39.24 3.86 -6.84
N LEU A 32 38.39 3.85 -5.82
CA LEU A 32 38.71 4.14 -4.42
C LEU A 32 38.50 2.86 -3.59
N THR A 33 39.10 1.76 -4.05
CA THR A 33 38.90 0.41 -3.50
C THR A 33 40.01 0.00 -2.54
N GLY A 34 39.99 -1.25 -2.06
CA GLY A 34 41.13 -1.89 -1.41
C GLY A 34 41.49 -1.28 -0.07
N GLY A 35 40.47 -0.87 0.71
CA GLY A 35 40.65 -0.23 2.01
C GLY A 35 40.96 1.26 1.91
N PHE A 36 40.54 1.94 0.85
CA PHE A 36 40.61 3.40 0.77
C PHE A 36 39.93 4.05 1.98
N THR A 37 40.57 5.04 2.58
CA THR A 37 40.00 5.80 3.70
C THR A 37 40.04 7.30 3.46
N ALA A 38 38.98 7.98 3.88
CA ALA A 38 38.94 9.43 3.94
C ALA A 38 38.43 9.92 5.30
N THR A 39 39.18 10.80 5.98
CA THR A 39 38.76 11.41 7.27
C THR A 39 38.11 12.79 7.10
N GLY A 40 37.63 13.07 5.90
CA GLY A 40 36.85 14.23 5.54
C GLY A 40 36.10 13.96 4.24
N ALA A 41 35.46 14.98 3.68
CA ALA A 41 34.55 14.79 2.56
C ALA A 41 35.25 14.26 1.29
N VAL A 42 34.67 13.21 0.70
CA VAL A 42 34.88 12.84 -0.71
C VAL A 42 33.78 13.51 -1.53
N ARG A 43 34.14 14.41 -2.44
CA ARG A 43 33.21 15.22 -3.22
C ARG A 43 33.49 15.05 -4.70
N ALA A 44 32.44 14.90 -5.48
CA ALA A 44 32.47 14.87 -6.93
C ALA A 44 31.18 15.52 -7.48
N ASN A 45 30.84 16.69 -6.93
CA ASN A 45 29.63 17.41 -7.33
C ASN A 45 29.74 17.88 -8.78
N GLY A 46 28.70 17.61 -9.57
CA GLY A 46 28.69 17.90 -11.00
C GLY A 46 29.81 17.23 -11.79
N ALA A 47 30.45 16.19 -11.25
CA ALA A 47 31.48 15.45 -11.96
C ALA A 47 30.86 14.59 -13.07
N ASN A 48 31.59 14.41 -14.17
CA ASN A 48 31.25 13.51 -15.24
C ASN A 48 32.25 12.34 -15.26
N ILE A 49 31.78 11.14 -14.94
CA ILE A 49 32.55 9.90 -14.93
C ILE A 49 31.98 9.01 -16.04
N ALA A 50 32.73 8.85 -17.13
CA ALA A 50 32.30 8.06 -18.28
C ALA A 50 32.36 6.54 -18.04
N GLY A 51 33.05 6.12 -16.98
CA GLY A 51 33.06 4.75 -16.48
C GLY A 51 32.30 4.58 -15.17
N GLN A 52 32.76 3.65 -14.34
CA GLN A 52 32.19 3.35 -13.02
C GLN A 52 32.83 4.17 -11.90
N LEU A 53 32.08 4.36 -10.81
CA LEU A 53 32.60 4.86 -9.54
C LEU A 53 32.59 3.72 -8.51
N ASN A 54 33.78 3.26 -8.10
CA ASN A 54 33.92 2.10 -7.24
C ASN A 54 34.61 2.46 -5.92
N LEU A 55 33.88 2.35 -4.82
CA LEU A 55 34.34 2.54 -3.44
C LEU A 55 34.15 1.26 -2.60
N ARG A 56 34.20 0.08 -3.22
CA ARG A 56 34.08 -1.20 -2.50
C ARG A 56 35.09 -1.30 -1.36
N GLY A 57 34.57 -1.61 -0.17
CA GLY A 57 35.35 -1.72 1.07
C GLY A 57 36.02 -0.43 1.54
N ALA A 58 35.59 0.74 1.05
CA ALA A 58 36.12 2.02 1.52
C ALA A 58 35.48 2.44 2.87
N THR A 59 36.21 3.26 3.63
CA THR A 59 35.74 3.87 4.89
C THR A 59 35.81 5.38 4.79
N LEU A 60 34.66 6.05 4.80
CA LEU A 60 34.56 7.49 4.72
C LEU A 60 34.03 8.07 6.04
N THR A 61 34.73 9.05 6.60
CA THR A 61 34.41 9.65 7.89
C THR A 61 34.39 11.16 7.78
N ASN A 62 33.20 11.74 7.90
CA ASN A 62 32.94 13.17 8.00
C ASN A 62 31.66 13.40 8.84
N PRO A 63 31.70 13.18 10.17
CA PRO A 63 30.52 13.09 11.02
C PRO A 63 29.67 14.37 11.05
N ASP A 64 30.29 15.54 10.87
CA ASP A 64 29.62 16.84 10.89
C ASP A 64 29.07 17.26 9.51
N GLY A 65 29.09 16.36 8.51
CA GLY A 65 28.64 16.67 7.16
C GLY A 65 28.42 15.44 6.27
N ASN A 66 28.63 15.62 4.98
CA ASN A 66 28.54 14.52 4.00
C ASN A 66 29.91 13.85 3.85
N ALA A 67 29.98 12.55 4.09
CA ALA A 67 31.16 11.74 3.85
C ALA A 67 31.40 11.53 2.35
N LEU A 68 30.31 11.38 1.58
CA LEU A 68 30.32 11.31 0.13
C LEU A 68 29.28 12.28 -0.45
N ASN A 69 29.71 13.16 -1.35
CA ASN A 69 28.82 14.09 -2.04
C ASN A 69 28.98 14.02 -3.56
N LEU A 70 27.90 13.67 -4.25
CA LEU A 70 27.80 13.40 -5.68
C LEU A 70 26.64 14.21 -6.30
N ASP A 71 26.28 15.34 -5.71
CA ASP A 71 25.16 16.16 -6.17
C ASP A 71 25.36 16.55 -7.64
N GLY A 72 24.37 16.23 -8.47
CA GLY A 72 24.37 16.49 -9.92
C GLY A 72 25.45 15.73 -10.71
N ALA A 73 26.12 14.73 -10.13
CA ALA A 73 27.11 13.94 -10.84
C ALA A 73 26.46 13.08 -11.93
N THR A 74 27.19 12.87 -13.04
CA THR A 74 26.83 11.90 -14.08
C THR A 74 27.85 10.77 -14.05
N ILE A 75 27.37 9.54 -13.88
CA ILE A 75 28.16 8.31 -13.88
C ILE A 75 27.58 7.42 -14.98
N ALA A 76 28.31 7.26 -16.08
CA ALA A 76 27.83 6.49 -17.22
C ALA A 76 27.94 4.96 -17.00
N GLY A 77 28.72 4.54 -16.01
CA GLY A 77 28.74 3.16 -15.50
C GLY A 77 27.90 2.97 -14.24
N GLY A 78 28.22 1.91 -13.49
CA GLY A 78 27.65 1.67 -12.17
C GLY A 78 28.38 2.42 -11.06
N MET A 79 27.71 2.53 -9.91
CA MET A 79 28.29 3.04 -8.68
C MET A 79 28.25 1.93 -7.62
N PHE A 80 29.42 1.59 -7.08
CA PHE A 80 29.58 0.42 -6.22
C PHE A 80 30.15 0.82 -4.86
N LEU A 81 29.33 0.72 -3.83
CA LEU A 81 29.62 0.95 -2.42
C LEU A 81 29.39 -0.36 -1.64
N ASP A 82 29.88 -1.49 -2.16
CA ASP A 82 29.67 -2.83 -1.57
C ASP A 82 30.84 -3.24 -0.66
N GLU A 83 30.87 -4.52 -0.28
CA GLU A 83 32.01 -5.18 0.36
C GLU A 83 32.44 -4.49 1.67
N LYS A 84 31.47 -4.25 2.57
CA LYS A 84 31.69 -3.57 3.86
C LYS A 84 32.09 -2.10 3.72
N PHE A 85 31.64 -1.42 2.67
CA PHE A 85 31.70 0.04 2.63
C PHE A 85 31.08 0.65 3.90
N THR A 86 31.77 1.62 4.49
CA THR A 86 31.27 2.36 5.65
C THR A 86 31.32 3.85 5.43
N ALA A 87 30.26 4.55 5.85
CA ALA A 87 30.22 6.01 5.85
C ALA A 87 29.71 6.52 7.20
N THR A 88 30.52 7.34 7.87
CA THR A 88 30.10 8.15 9.02
C THR A 88 29.94 9.59 8.55
N GLY A 89 28.72 10.11 8.57
CA GLY A 89 28.29 11.28 7.80
C GLY A 89 27.41 10.87 6.61
N GLY A 90 26.77 11.84 5.95
CA GLY A 90 25.82 11.57 4.87
C GLY A 90 26.45 11.05 3.58
N VAL A 91 25.79 10.12 2.91
CA VAL A 91 26.02 9.76 1.50
C VAL A 91 24.94 10.43 0.66
N ARG A 92 25.34 11.33 -0.23
CA ARG A 92 24.41 12.20 -0.95
C ARG A 92 24.70 12.21 -2.45
N ALA A 93 23.67 12.01 -3.25
CA ALA A 93 23.71 12.04 -4.72
C ALA A 93 22.44 12.70 -5.26
N LEU A 94 22.12 13.92 -4.79
CA LEU A 94 20.91 14.63 -5.19
C LEU A 94 20.97 14.95 -6.69
N GLY A 95 19.93 14.57 -7.42
CA GLY A 95 19.83 14.79 -8.87
C GLY A 95 20.93 14.13 -9.69
N ALA A 96 21.64 13.14 -9.12
CA ALA A 96 22.68 12.42 -9.84
C ALA A 96 22.07 11.51 -10.91
N ASN A 97 22.79 11.32 -12.02
CA ASN A 97 22.43 10.40 -13.08
C ASN A 97 23.43 9.23 -13.09
N ILE A 98 22.96 8.04 -12.76
CA ILE A 98 23.72 6.79 -12.74
C ILE A 98 23.13 5.89 -13.83
N ALA A 99 23.84 5.72 -14.94
CA ALA A 99 23.35 4.93 -16.07
C ALA A 99 23.44 3.41 -15.80
N GLY A 100 24.29 2.99 -14.86
CA GLY A 100 24.32 1.62 -14.35
C GLY A 100 23.47 1.43 -13.08
N GLN A 101 23.83 0.39 -12.33
CA GLN A 101 23.30 0.12 -10.99
C GLN A 101 23.96 1.01 -9.93
N LEU A 102 23.24 1.28 -8.85
CA LEU A 102 23.80 1.77 -7.59
C LEU A 102 23.71 0.65 -6.55
N SER A 103 24.86 0.15 -6.11
CA SER A 103 24.94 -0.97 -5.17
C SER A 103 25.56 -0.52 -3.85
N LEU A 104 24.86 -0.78 -2.75
CA LEU A 104 25.32 -0.59 -1.36
C LEU A 104 25.17 -1.90 -0.56
N ARG A 105 25.43 -3.03 -1.22
CA ARG A 105 25.24 -4.37 -0.62
C ARG A 105 26.10 -4.52 0.64
N GLY A 106 25.44 -4.82 1.75
CA GLY A 106 26.11 -4.99 3.05
C GLY A 106 26.85 -3.75 3.57
N ALA A 107 26.53 -2.56 3.06
CA ALA A 107 27.13 -1.32 3.54
C ALA A 107 26.54 -0.86 4.88
N THR A 108 27.32 -0.05 5.61
CA THR A 108 26.89 0.56 6.87
C THR A 108 26.99 2.08 6.77
N LEU A 109 25.85 2.76 6.82
CA LEU A 109 25.76 4.22 6.76
C LEU A 109 25.28 4.77 8.11
N THR A 110 25.99 5.76 8.65
CA THR A 110 25.70 6.36 9.96
C THR A 110 25.69 7.88 9.87
N ASN A 111 24.49 8.45 9.98
CA ASN A 111 24.26 9.89 10.11
C ASN A 111 22.99 10.14 10.97
N PRO A 112 23.05 9.87 12.29
CA PRO A 112 21.86 9.77 13.16
C PRO A 112 21.02 11.04 13.26
N HIS A 113 21.63 12.22 13.03
CA HIS A 113 20.95 13.52 13.10
C HIS A 113 20.52 14.05 11.72
N GLY A 114 20.62 13.23 10.67
CA GLY A 114 20.30 13.63 9.31
C GLY A 114 19.93 12.45 8.41
N TYR A 115 20.31 12.55 7.14
CA TYR A 115 20.12 11.49 6.15
C TYR A 115 21.39 10.68 5.99
N ALA A 116 21.30 9.38 6.24
CA ALA A 116 22.38 8.45 5.97
C ALA A 116 22.58 8.28 4.45
N LEU A 117 21.47 8.25 3.71
CA LEU A 117 21.45 8.19 2.24
C LEU A 117 20.41 9.17 1.69
N ASN A 118 20.84 10.03 0.77
CA ASN A 118 19.95 10.95 0.05
C ASN A 118 20.17 10.84 -1.47
N LEU A 119 19.13 10.38 -2.15
CA LEU A 119 19.05 10.15 -3.59
C LEU A 119 17.90 10.97 -4.21
N ASP A 120 17.56 12.12 -3.62
CA ASP A 120 16.45 12.95 -4.07
C ASP A 120 16.59 13.30 -5.55
N GLY A 121 15.55 13.01 -6.34
CA GLY A 121 15.53 13.27 -7.79
C GLY A 121 16.61 12.54 -8.59
N ALA A 122 17.32 11.57 -8.00
CA ALA A 122 18.34 10.80 -8.72
C ALA A 122 17.69 9.91 -9.78
N THR A 123 18.40 9.71 -10.89
CA THR A 123 18.05 8.73 -11.90
C THR A 123 19.06 7.59 -11.85
N ILE A 124 18.57 6.38 -11.56
CA ILE A 124 19.34 5.14 -11.59
C ILE A 124 18.71 4.29 -12.69
N THR A 125 19.41 4.16 -13.81
CA THR A 125 18.82 3.54 -15.01
C THR A 125 18.63 2.03 -14.86
N SER A 126 19.48 1.38 -14.05
CA SER A 126 19.32 -0.03 -13.66
C SER A 126 18.79 -0.13 -12.22
N ASP A 127 19.45 -0.91 -11.37
CA ASP A 127 18.95 -1.31 -10.07
C ASP A 127 19.57 -0.51 -8.92
N LEU A 128 18.81 -0.37 -7.84
CA LEU A 128 19.27 0.11 -6.54
C LEU A 128 19.29 -1.06 -5.55
N PHE A 129 20.49 -1.49 -5.16
CA PHE A 129 20.70 -2.60 -4.22
C PHE A 129 21.06 -2.08 -2.83
N LEU A 130 20.17 -2.31 -1.88
CA LEU A 130 20.29 -2.01 -0.45
C LEU A 130 20.04 -3.30 0.37
N ASP A 131 20.50 -4.45 -0.12
CA ASP A 131 20.32 -5.77 0.48
C ASP A 131 21.61 -6.29 1.15
N GLU A 132 21.66 -7.60 1.44
CA GLU A 132 22.82 -8.26 2.08
C GLU A 132 23.20 -7.64 3.45
N LYS A 133 22.20 -7.37 4.29
CA LYS A 133 22.35 -6.74 5.62
C LYS A 133 22.85 -5.30 5.55
N PHE A 134 22.49 -4.56 4.50
CA PHE A 134 22.63 -3.10 4.49
C PHE A 134 22.03 -2.50 5.77
N THR A 135 22.76 -1.58 6.40
CA THR A 135 22.31 -0.86 7.59
C THR A 135 22.43 0.66 7.39
N ALA A 136 21.38 1.37 7.80
CA ALA A 136 21.37 2.82 7.82
C ALA A 136 20.85 3.34 9.16
N THR A 137 21.67 4.13 9.84
CA THR A 137 21.26 4.91 11.03
C THR A 137 21.16 6.38 10.63
N GLY A 138 19.97 6.95 10.69
CA GLY A 138 19.58 8.17 9.97
C GLY A 138 18.64 7.83 8.81
N GLY A 139 17.99 8.85 8.23
CA GLY A 139 16.98 8.63 7.19
C GLY A 139 17.57 8.17 5.85
N VAL A 140 16.88 7.28 5.15
CA VAL A 140 17.12 6.95 3.74
C VAL A 140 16.02 7.58 2.89
N ARG A 141 16.38 8.42 1.92
CA ARG A 141 15.41 9.14 1.09
C ARG A 141 15.77 9.14 -0.39
N ALA A 142 14.76 8.97 -1.23
CA ALA A 142 14.83 9.11 -2.67
C ALA A 142 13.54 9.70 -3.27
N PRO A 143 13.00 10.83 -2.76
CA PRO A 143 11.78 11.41 -3.30
C PRO A 143 11.98 11.87 -4.73
N GLY A 144 11.01 11.58 -5.59
CA GLY A 144 11.08 11.87 -7.03
C GLY A 144 12.17 11.12 -7.80
N ALA A 145 12.85 10.15 -7.18
CA ALA A 145 13.86 9.37 -7.88
C ALA A 145 13.24 8.44 -8.92
N ASN A 146 13.98 8.17 -9.99
CA ASN A 146 13.61 7.19 -11.01
C ASN A 146 14.58 6.01 -10.97
N ILE A 147 14.05 4.83 -10.69
CA ILE A 147 14.80 3.57 -10.66
C ILE A 147 14.25 2.70 -11.80
N GLY A 148 15.04 2.52 -12.85
CA GLY A 148 14.64 1.80 -14.06
C GLY A 148 14.53 0.29 -13.84
N GLY A 149 15.29 -0.26 -12.90
CA GLY A 149 15.26 -1.66 -12.48
C GLY A 149 14.60 -1.84 -11.12
N VAL A 150 15.19 -2.71 -10.30
CA VAL A 150 14.67 -3.06 -8.97
C VAL A 150 15.17 -2.11 -7.89
N LEU A 151 14.33 -1.89 -6.86
CA LEU A 151 14.75 -1.41 -5.55
C LEU A 151 14.75 -2.59 -4.58
N ASN A 152 15.92 -3.10 -4.24
CA ASN A 152 16.03 -4.27 -3.36
C ASN A 152 16.45 -3.85 -1.95
N LEU A 153 15.56 -4.03 -0.98
CA LEU A 153 15.80 -3.77 0.44
C LEU A 153 15.74 -5.05 1.29
N ARG A 154 15.92 -6.23 0.67
CA ARG A 154 15.90 -7.52 1.37
C ARG A 154 16.88 -7.57 2.52
N GLY A 155 16.37 -7.90 3.70
CA GLY A 155 17.18 -8.00 4.91
C GLY A 155 17.83 -6.69 5.38
N ALA A 156 17.42 -5.54 4.81
CA ALA A 156 17.97 -4.25 5.21
C ALA A 156 17.43 -3.80 6.58
N THR A 157 18.23 -3.04 7.33
CA THR A 157 17.82 -2.46 8.61
C THR A 157 17.95 -0.93 8.55
N LEU A 158 16.82 -0.24 8.59
CA LEU A 158 16.76 1.22 8.54
C LEU A 158 16.30 1.77 9.90
N THR A 159 17.05 2.70 10.49
CA THR A 159 16.76 3.25 11.81
C THR A 159 16.75 4.77 11.80
N ASN A 160 15.57 5.36 11.93
CA ASN A 160 15.35 6.78 12.14
C ASN A 160 14.06 6.99 12.97
N PRO A 161 14.10 6.73 14.29
CA PRO A 161 12.90 6.60 15.13
C PRO A 161 12.04 7.86 15.18
N ASP A 162 12.67 9.04 15.10
CA ASP A 162 12.01 10.35 15.20
C ASP A 162 11.57 10.92 13.85
N GLY A 163 11.74 10.17 12.74
CA GLY A 163 11.43 10.64 11.40
C GLY A 163 11.16 9.52 10.39
N ASP A 164 11.45 9.79 9.12
CA ASP A 164 11.32 8.81 8.05
C ASP A 164 12.56 7.90 8.02
N ALA A 165 12.36 6.60 8.29
CA ALA A 165 13.39 5.60 8.05
C ALA A 165 13.59 5.38 6.54
N LEU A 166 12.49 5.42 5.78
CA LEU A 166 12.49 5.34 4.32
C LEU A 166 11.49 6.34 3.73
N ASN A 167 11.95 7.22 2.85
CA ASN A 167 11.10 8.16 2.11
C ASN A 167 11.29 8.00 0.60
N LEU A 168 10.24 7.55 -0.08
CA LEU A 168 10.18 7.33 -1.54
C LEU A 168 9.04 8.13 -2.17
N ASP A 169 8.68 9.27 -1.59
CA ASP A 169 7.57 10.07 -2.07
C ASP A 169 7.78 10.50 -3.54
N GLY A 170 6.82 10.19 -4.40
CA GLY A 170 6.88 10.47 -5.84
C GLY A 170 7.92 9.68 -6.62
N ALA A 171 8.60 8.70 -6.01
CA ALA A 171 9.56 7.86 -6.70
C ALA A 171 8.87 6.95 -7.73
N THR A 172 9.55 6.66 -8.83
CA THR A 172 9.13 5.68 -9.83
C THR A 172 10.09 4.50 -9.82
N ILE A 173 9.57 3.30 -9.59
CA ILE A 173 10.32 2.05 -9.61
C ILE A 173 9.71 1.17 -10.71
N THR A 174 10.43 1.07 -11.83
CA THR A 174 9.94 0.41 -13.05
C THR A 174 10.05 -1.11 -12.97
N GLY A 175 11.00 -1.63 -12.19
CA GLY A 175 11.10 -3.05 -11.84
C GLY A 175 10.31 -3.42 -10.59
N GLY A 176 10.93 -4.17 -9.69
CA GLY A 176 10.32 -4.58 -8.42
C GLY A 176 10.90 -3.85 -7.22
N MET A 177 10.05 -3.55 -6.24
CA MET A 177 10.45 -3.11 -4.91
C MET A 177 10.31 -4.27 -3.93
N PHE A 178 11.41 -4.64 -3.27
CA PHE A 178 11.47 -5.81 -2.38
C PHE A 178 11.65 -5.38 -0.93
N LEU A 179 10.65 -5.65 -0.09
CA LEU A 179 10.55 -5.34 1.34
C LEU A 179 10.32 -6.63 2.16
N ASP A 180 11.01 -7.71 1.80
CA ASP A 180 10.91 -9.04 2.38
C ASP A 180 12.25 -9.51 2.99
N GLU A 181 12.33 -10.80 3.33
CA GLU A 181 13.55 -11.45 3.85
C GLU A 181 14.19 -10.75 5.06
N GLY A 182 13.36 -10.29 6.00
CA GLY A 182 13.84 -9.66 7.23
C GLY A 182 14.12 -8.16 7.12
N PHE A 183 13.63 -7.49 6.08
CA PHE A 183 13.58 -6.03 6.05
C PHE A 183 12.93 -5.46 7.31
N THR A 184 13.59 -4.46 7.94
CA THR A 184 13.06 -3.75 9.10
C THR A 184 13.28 -2.25 8.97
N ALA A 185 12.27 -1.47 9.35
CA ALA A 185 12.41 -0.03 9.48
C ALA A 185 11.86 0.45 10.84
N THR A 186 12.71 1.13 11.60
CA THR A 186 12.33 1.82 12.84
C THR A 186 12.16 3.30 12.52
N GLY A 187 10.91 3.72 12.31
CA GLY A 187 10.54 5.06 11.85
C GLY A 187 9.36 4.98 10.87
N GLN A 188 9.06 6.08 10.20
CA GLN A 188 8.06 6.11 9.14
C GLN A 188 8.63 5.55 7.82
N VAL A 189 7.78 4.84 7.08
CA VAL A 189 8.03 4.43 5.70
C VAL A 189 6.98 5.10 4.82
N THR A 190 7.40 6.09 4.04
CA THR A 190 6.50 6.88 3.18
C THR A 190 6.78 6.64 1.69
N MET A 191 5.70 6.45 0.94
CA MET A 191 5.65 6.21 -0.50
C MET A 191 4.48 6.99 -1.12
N LYS A 192 4.26 8.23 -0.66
CA LYS A 192 3.16 9.08 -1.16
C LYS A 192 3.38 9.32 -2.64
N PHE A 193 2.35 9.13 -3.46
CA PHE A 193 2.41 9.33 -4.92
C PHE A 193 3.49 8.52 -5.65
N ALA A 194 4.08 7.49 -5.01
CA ALA A 194 5.06 6.63 -5.64
C ALA A 194 4.38 5.72 -6.69
N THR A 195 5.10 5.41 -7.78
CA THR A 195 4.65 4.46 -8.80
C THR A 195 5.55 3.23 -8.75
N LEU A 196 4.98 2.08 -8.37
CA LEU A 196 5.68 0.82 -8.22
C LEU A 196 5.13 -0.18 -9.23
N ASN A 197 5.97 -0.68 -10.13
CA ASN A 197 5.51 -1.70 -11.08
C ASN A 197 5.24 -3.04 -10.35
N VAL A 198 6.13 -3.48 -9.47
CA VAL A 198 5.89 -4.64 -8.59
C VAL A 198 6.27 -4.30 -7.16
N LEU A 199 5.41 -4.65 -6.20
CA LEU A 199 5.71 -4.59 -4.77
C LEU A 199 5.74 -5.99 -4.17
N VAL A 200 6.89 -6.39 -3.62
CA VAL A 200 7.07 -7.64 -2.89
C VAL A 200 7.24 -7.30 -1.42
N GLY A 201 6.30 -7.75 -0.58
CA GLY A 201 6.31 -7.44 0.85
C GLY A 201 6.30 -8.69 1.72
N SER A 202 6.81 -8.54 2.95
CA SER A 202 6.74 -9.57 3.99
C SER A 202 5.33 -9.72 4.61
N ASP A 203 5.18 -10.71 5.50
CA ASP A 203 3.95 -10.95 6.26
C ASP A 203 3.64 -9.86 7.30
N LYS A 204 4.56 -8.93 7.54
CA LYS A 204 4.41 -7.83 8.49
C LYS A 204 4.64 -6.47 7.80
N PRO A 205 3.92 -5.42 8.23
CA PRO A 205 4.19 -4.07 7.74
C PRO A 205 5.63 -3.65 8.04
N PRO A 206 6.24 -2.85 7.15
CA PRO A 206 7.63 -2.39 7.29
C PRO A 206 7.85 -1.37 8.41
N GLY A 207 6.80 -0.89 9.08
CA GLY A 207 6.84 0.18 10.07
C GLY A 207 5.54 1.00 10.04
N GLN A 208 5.61 2.27 10.42
CA GLN A 208 4.48 3.21 10.23
C GLN A 208 4.41 3.59 8.75
N LEU A 209 3.44 3.03 8.03
CA LEU A 209 3.34 3.17 6.58
C LEU A 209 2.54 4.41 6.19
N VAL A 210 2.98 5.15 5.17
CA VAL A 210 2.18 6.21 4.54
C VAL A 210 2.24 6.08 3.02
N VAL A 211 1.10 5.78 2.40
CA VAL A 211 1.02 5.32 0.99
C VAL A 211 -0.05 6.05 0.18
N THR A 212 -0.50 7.21 0.64
CA THR A 212 -1.55 7.98 -0.04
C THR A 212 -1.10 8.37 -1.45
N GLY A 213 -1.92 8.04 -2.46
CA GLY A 213 -1.65 8.36 -3.85
C GLY A 213 -0.71 7.38 -4.57
N TRP A 214 -0.23 6.33 -3.90
CA TRP A 214 0.62 5.32 -4.54
C TRP A 214 -0.10 4.65 -5.72
N ARG A 215 0.67 4.12 -6.66
CA ARG A 215 0.20 3.27 -7.77
C ARG A 215 0.97 1.97 -7.76
N LEU A 216 0.24 0.87 -7.93
CA LEU A 216 0.80 -0.47 -7.91
C LEU A 216 0.47 -1.17 -9.24
N GLY A 217 1.48 -1.70 -9.93
CA GLY A 217 1.28 -2.60 -11.06
C GLY A 217 0.85 -3.98 -10.59
N ASP A 218 1.68 -4.61 -9.78
CA ASP A 218 1.50 -5.95 -9.23
C ASP A 218 1.99 -6.07 -7.77
N ILE A 219 1.53 -7.12 -7.06
CA ILE A 219 1.95 -7.45 -5.69
C ILE A 219 2.31 -8.93 -5.54
N HIS A 220 3.38 -9.22 -4.82
CA HIS A 220 3.84 -10.58 -4.52
C HIS A 220 4.35 -10.74 -3.08
N GLY A 221 4.81 -11.96 -2.74
CA GLY A 221 5.28 -12.31 -1.41
C GLY A 221 4.12 -12.52 -0.43
N GLY A 222 4.31 -12.10 0.83
CA GLY A 222 3.27 -12.17 1.86
C GLY A 222 2.03 -11.33 1.53
N LEU A 223 2.19 -10.30 0.69
CA LEU A 223 1.09 -9.47 0.19
C LEU A 223 0.12 -10.22 -0.74
N ASN A 224 0.45 -11.43 -1.18
CA ASN A 224 -0.51 -12.27 -1.89
C ASN A 224 -1.73 -12.64 -1.02
N ASP A 225 -1.60 -12.66 0.30
CA ASP A 225 -2.74 -12.80 1.22
C ASP A 225 -3.40 -11.42 1.46
N PRO A 226 -4.70 -11.25 1.13
CA PRO A 226 -5.43 -10.01 1.41
C PRO A 226 -5.47 -9.63 2.88
N LYS A 227 -5.31 -10.59 3.80
CA LYS A 227 -5.22 -10.28 5.23
C LYS A 227 -3.91 -9.57 5.57
N THR A 228 -2.81 -9.98 4.94
CA THR A 228 -1.51 -9.30 5.06
C THR A 228 -1.56 -7.92 4.45
N MET A 229 -2.16 -7.76 3.26
CA MET A 229 -2.36 -6.43 2.69
C MET A 229 -3.24 -5.54 3.59
N THR A 230 -4.27 -6.11 4.22
CA THR A 230 -5.10 -5.40 5.21
C THR A 230 -4.27 -4.95 6.41
N SER A 231 -3.38 -5.81 6.94
CA SER A 231 -2.52 -5.45 8.08
C SER A 231 -1.52 -4.34 7.72
N TRP A 232 -0.97 -4.37 6.50
CA TRP A 232 -0.13 -3.30 5.97
C TRP A 232 -0.86 -1.96 5.89
N LEU A 233 -2.08 -1.96 5.34
CA LEU A 233 -2.88 -0.74 5.21
C LEU A 233 -3.46 -0.25 6.55
N ASP A 234 -3.65 -1.14 7.52
CA ASP A 234 -4.03 -0.78 8.87
C ASP A 234 -2.87 -0.16 9.67
N ALA A 235 -1.62 -0.39 9.27
CA ALA A 235 -0.45 0.28 9.86
C ALA A 235 -0.36 1.77 9.49
N VAL A 236 -1.22 2.25 8.58
CA VAL A 236 -1.29 3.67 8.21
C VAL A 236 -1.90 4.48 9.36
N PRO A 237 -1.20 5.54 9.85
CA PRO A 237 -1.69 6.38 10.93
C PRO A 237 -3.08 6.96 10.64
N ALA A 238 -3.91 7.09 11.68
CA ALA A 238 -5.31 7.51 11.52
C ALA A 238 -5.46 8.86 10.80
N LYS A 239 -4.52 9.80 11.04
CA LYS A 239 -4.46 11.13 10.42
C LYS A 239 -4.16 11.11 8.91
N GLU A 240 -3.51 10.05 8.42
CA GLU A 240 -3.08 9.88 7.01
C GLU A 240 -4.00 8.91 6.26
N PHE A 241 -5.12 8.49 6.86
CA PHE A 241 -5.99 7.50 6.27
C PHE A 241 -6.70 8.03 5.03
N ALA A 242 -6.49 7.34 3.92
CA ALA A 242 -7.19 7.52 2.67
C ALA A 242 -7.80 6.18 2.22
N LEU A 243 -8.90 6.26 1.48
CA LEU A 243 -9.49 5.08 0.82
C LEU A 243 -8.72 4.66 -0.43
N GLN A 244 -8.06 5.60 -1.09
CA GLN A 244 -7.39 5.35 -2.36
C GLN A 244 -6.38 4.18 -2.29
N PRO A 245 -5.50 4.07 -1.27
CA PRO A 245 -4.55 2.95 -1.21
C PRO A 245 -5.20 1.57 -1.14
N TRP A 246 -6.35 1.47 -0.47
CA TRP A 246 -7.13 0.23 -0.38
C TRP A 246 -7.75 -0.15 -1.73
N HIS A 247 -8.24 0.83 -2.48
CA HIS A 247 -8.82 0.59 -3.80
C HIS A 247 -7.75 0.24 -4.83
N GLU A 248 -6.58 0.87 -4.75
CA GLU A 248 -5.42 0.56 -5.59
C GLU A 248 -4.98 -0.91 -5.40
N ALA A 249 -4.77 -1.33 -4.16
CA ALA A 249 -4.41 -2.72 -3.86
C ALA A 249 -5.53 -3.71 -4.26
N ALA A 250 -6.81 -3.34 -4.11
CA ALA A 250 -7.92 -4.17 -4.57
C ALA A 250 -7.93 -4.32 -6.10
N ALA A 251 -7.61 -3.25 -6.84
CA ALA A 251 -7.52 -3.28 -8.28
C ALA A 251 -6.39 -4.22 -8.77
N VAL A 252 -5.28 -4.33 -8.03
CA VAL A 252 -4.23 -5.32 -8.32
C VAL A 252 -4.80 -6.74 -8.23
N TYR A 253 -5.50 -7.10 -7.15
CA TYR A 253 -6.11 -8.42 -7.02
C TYR A 253 -7.14 -8.72 -8.12
N ASP A 254 -7.92 -7.72 -8.56
CA ASP A 254 -8.82 -7.89 -9.71
C ASP A 254 -8.04 -8.20 -10.99
N ARG A 255 -6.94 -7.48 -11.27
CA ARG A 255 -6.08 -7.73 -12.44
C ARG A 255 -5.40 -9.10 -12.40
N GLN A 256 -5.07 -9.60 -11.21
CA GLN A 256 -4.57 -10.97 -11.00
C GLN A 256 -5.64 -12.06 -11.17
N GLY A 257 -6.89 -11.72 -11.50
CA GLY A 257 -7.98 -12.69 -11.64
C GLY A 257 -8.53 -13.19 -10.29
N ARG A 258 -8.34 -12.43 -9.21
CA ARG A 258 -8.78 -12.77 -7.83
C ARG A 258 -9.86 -11.80 -7.31
N PRO A 259 -11.05 -11.73 -7.96
CA PRO A 259 -12.07 -10.74 -7.62
C PRO A 259 -12.68 -10.92 -6.23
N THR A 260 -12.69 -12.13 -5.69
CA THR A 260 -13.16 -12.40 -4.31
C THR A 260 -12.26 -11.71 -3.28
N ASP A 261 -10.96 -11.71 -3.52
CA ASP A 261 -9.96 -11.11 -2.62
C ASP A 261 -9.97 -9.59 -2.71
N ALA A 262 -10.12 -9.04 -3.91
CA ALA A 262 -10.36 -7.62 -4.13
C ALA A 262 -11.61 -7.12 -3.39
N LYS A 263 -12.73 -7.85 -3.46
CA LYS A 263 -13.96 -7.54 -2.71
C LYS A 263 -13.74 -7.55 -1.20
N ARG A 264 -13.01 -8.54 -0.68
CA ARG A 264 -12.68 -8.61 0.76
C ARG A 264 -11.93 -7.35 1.21
N LEU A 265 -10.95 -6.89 0.43
CA LEU A 265 -10.18 -5.69 0.76
C LEU A 265 -11.05 -4.42 0.73
N ARG A 266 -11.92 -4.27 -0.27
CA ARG A 266 -12.86 -3.14 -0.35
C ARG A 266 -13.87 -3.12 0.80
N VAL A 267 -14.34 -4.28 1.24
CA VAL A 267 -15.21 -4.41 2.42
C VAL A 267 -14.46 -4.08 3.71
N ALA A 268 -13.21 -4.52 3.84
CA ALA A 268 -12.35 -4.13 4.96
C ALA A 268 -12.21 -2.59 5.01
N ALA A 269 -11.88 -1.94 3.90
CA ALA A 269 -11.83 -0.49 3.80
C ALA A 269 -13.15 0.19 4.23
N ALA A 270 -14.30 -0.30 3.73
CA ALA A 270 -15.62 0.23 4.09
C ALA A 270 -15.94 0.10 5.59
N ARG A 271 -15.49 -0.99 6.23
CA ARG A 271 -15.59 -1.19 7.69
C ARG A 271 -14.73 -0.18 8.45
N ARG A 272 -13.50 0.11 8.01
CA ARG A 272 -12.62 1.13 8.63
C ARG A 272 -13.25 2.53 8.55
N VAL A 273 -13.80 2.91 7.39
CA VAL A 273 -14.55 4.16 7.25
C VAL A 273 -15.73 4.23 8.21
N THR A 274 -16.49 3.13 8.31
CA THR A 274 -17.65 3.04 9.20
C THR A 274 -17.25 3.19 10.66
N ALA A 275 -16.18 2.52 11.08
CA ALA A 275 -15.67 2.59 12.45
C ALA A 275 -15.29 4.02 12.86
N ARG A 276 -14.74 4.80 11.92
CA ARG A 276 -14.29 6.20 12.08
C ARG A 276 -15.40 7.24 11.85
N SER A 277 -16.59 6.83 11.43
CA SER A 277 -17.71 7.74 11.18
C SER A 277 -18.36 8.26 12.48
N LYS A 278 -18.96 9.45 12.43
CA LYS A 278 -19.80 9.98 13.52
C LYS A 278 -21.00 9.05 13.81
N LEU A 279 -21.51 9.05 15.04
CA LEU A 279 -22.56 8.14 15.52
C LEU A 279 -23.75 7.91 14.56
N PRO A 280 -24.46 8.94 14.05
CA PRO A 280 -25.63 8.70 13.20
C PRO A 280 -25.23 8.01 11.87
N THR A 281 -24.16 8.48 11.25
CA THR A 281 -23.62 7.90 10.01
C THR A 281 -23.08 6.48 10.25
N LYS A 282 -22.46 6.24 11.41
CA LYS A 282 -21.93 4.93 11.80
C LYS A 282 -23.05 3.90 11.94
N LEU A 283 -24.16 4.25 12.59
CA LEU A 283 -25.34 3.38 12.70
C LEU A 283 -25.87 3.02 11.31
N LEU A 284 -26.15 4.03 10.47
CA LEU A 284 -26.67 3.82 9.11
C LEU A 284 -25.74 2.93 8.27
N ARG A 285 -24.44 3.21 8.27
CA ARG A 285 -23.44 2.43 7.53
C ARG A 285 -23.28 1.01 8.08
N THR A 286 -23.44 0.82 9.38
CA THR A 286 -23.38 -0.51 10.00
C THR A 286 -24.58 -1.34 9.56
N LEU A 287 -25.79 -0.78 9.59
CA LEU A 287 -26.99 -1.43 9.06
C LEU A 287 -26.84 -1.74 7.57
N TYR A 288 -26.33 -0.80 6.77
CA TYR A 288 -26.04 -1.04 5.35
C TYR A 288 -25.01 -2.17 5.15
N GLY A 289 -23.99 -2.25 6.00
CA GLY A 289 -23.03 -3.35 6.02
C GLY A 289 -23.68 -4.71 6.31
N TRP A 290 -24.62 -4.75 7.26
CA TRP A 290 -25.31 -5.97 7.69
C TRP A 290 -26.32 -6.47 6.66
N PHE A 291 -27.07 -5.56 6.04
CA PHE A 291 -28.13 -5.88 5.09
C PHE A 291 -27.66 -6.05 3.65
N ALA A 292 -26.71 -5.22 3.22
CA ALA A 292 -26.28 -5.14 1.82
C ALA A 292 -24.79 -5.47 1.61
N GLY A 293 -24.05 -5.83 2.66
CA GLY A 293 -22.62 -6.14 2.54
C GLY A 293 -21.79 -4.97 2.02
N TYR A 294 -22.17 -3.73 2.35
CA TYR A 294 -21.62 -2.49 1.80
C TYR A 294 -21.71 -2.35 0.27
N GLY A 295 -22.61 -3.11 -0.38
CA GLY A 295 -22.76 -3.16 -1.84
C GLY A 295 -21.86 -4.19 -2.53
N TYR A 296 -20.99 -4.87 -1.79
CA TYR A 296 -20.06 -5.87 -2.37
C TYR A 296 -20.58 -7.30 -2.31
N TYR A 297 -21.57 -7.59 -1.46
CA TYR A 297 -22.20 -8.90 -1.29
C TYR A 297 -23.73 -8.81 -1.46
N PRO A 298 -24.22 -8.64 -2.69
CA PRO A 298 -25.66 -8.43 -2.92
C PRO A 298 -26.52 -9.64 -2.58
N LEU A 299 -25.98 -10.86 -2.63
CA LEU A 299 -26.69 -12.08 -2.21
C LEU A 299 -27.09 -12.07 -0.74
N LEU A 300 -26.44 -11.25 0.10
CA LEU A 300 -26.82 -11.08 1.49
C LEU A 300 -28.22 -10.46 1.63
N ALA A 301 -28.59 -9.57 0.71
CA ALA A 301 -29.95 -9.03 0.64
C ALA A 301 -30.99 -10.14 0.36
N GLY A 302 -30.62 -11.13 -0.47
CA GLY A 302 -31.42 -12.34 -0.70
C GLY A 302 -31.62 -13.19 0.55
N VAL A 303 -30.59 -13.36 1.37
CA VAL A 303 -30.69 -14.07 2.67
C VAL A 303 -31.65 -13.33 3.60
N TRP A 304 -31.54 -11.99 3.69
CA TRP A 304 -32.45 -11.18 4.50
C TRP A 304 -33.89 -11.18 3.99
N LEU A 305 -34.08 -11.24 2.66
CA LEU A 305 -35.40 -11.42 2.05
C LEU A 305 -36.06 -12.72 2.50
N ILE A 306 -35.34 -13.83 2.41
CA ILE A 306 -35.84 -15.15 2.81
C ILE A 306 -36.13 -15.15 4.32
N ALA A 307 -35.23 -14.60 5.14
CA ALA A 307 -35.44 -14.49 6.58
C ALA A 307 -36.69 -13.66 6.93
N ALA A 308 -36.91 -12.54 6.23
CA ALA A 308 -38.10 -11.71 6.42
C ALA A 308 -39.38 -12.44 5.99
N ALA A 309 -39.36 -13.20 4.89
CA ALA A 309 -40.50 -14.01 4.45
C ALA A 309 -40.85 -15.12 5.46
N ILE A 310 -39.84 -15.82 5.99
CA ILE A 310 -40.02 -16.83 7.05
C ILE A 310 -40.58 -16.19 8.33
N MET A 311 -40.08 -15.01 8.70
CA MET A 311 -40.58 -14.26 9.86
C MET A 311 -42.04 -13.86 9.66
N ALA A 312 -42.40 -13.33 8.50
CA ALA A 312 -43.79 -12.96 8.18
C ALA A 312 -44.72 -14.18 8.23
N GLY A 313 -44.29 -15.32 7.69
CA GLY A 313 -45.08 -16.56 7.70
C GLY A 313 -45.25 -17.12 9.11
N THR A 314 -44.18 -17.12 9.91
CA THR A 314 -44.20 -17.54 11.32
C THR A 314 -45.13 -16.67 12.15
N LEU A 315 -45.02 -15.33 12.02
CA LEU A 315 -45.90 -14.40 12.73
C LEU A 315 -47.37 -14.59 12.32
N THR A 316 -47.62 -14.84 11.04
CA THR A 316 -48.97 -15.13 10.54
C THR A 316 -49.51 -16.44 11.08
N PHE A 317 -48.68 -17.48 11.18
CA PHE A 317 -49.07 -18.79 11.73
C PHE A 317 -49.48 -18.69 13.20
N PHE A 318 -48.67 -18.04 14.03
CA PHE A 318 -48.92 -17.96 15.47
C PHE A 318 -49.97 -16.92 15.86
N PHE A 319 -50.08 -15.81 15.13
CA PHE A 319 -50.87 -14.65 15.54
C PHE A 319 -51.94 -14.22 14.52
N GLY A 320 -51.89 -14.74 13.29
CA GLY A 320 -52.87 -14.47 12.23
C GLY A 320 -53.96 -15.52 12.10
N ALA A 321 -53.84 -16.67 12.78
CA ALA A 321 -54.73 -17.83 12.69
C ALA A 321 -56.19 -17.58 13.13
N THR A 322 -56.51 -16.39 13.66
CA THR A 322 -57.88 -16.03 14.07
C THR A 322 -58.62 -15.16 13.05
N GLN A 323 -58.03 -14.84 11.89
CA GLN A 323 -58.53 -13.78 10.98
C GLN A 323 -59.01 -14.23 9.59
N ALA A 324 -59.08 -15.51 9.27
CA ALA A 324 -59.80 -15.95 8.07
C ALA A 324 -61.33 -15.96 8.34
N LEU A 325 -61.91 -14.78 8.55
CA LEU A 325 -63.36 -14.66 8.78
C LEU A 325 -64.09 -14.40 7.47
N THR A 326 -65.09 -15.26 7.24
CA THR A 326 -66.20 -15.18 6.27
C THR A 326 -65.93 -15.64 4.83
N GLY A 327 -65.86 -16.97 4.65
CA GLY A 327 -66.28 -17.63 3.39
C GLY A 327 -65.23 -17.95 2.34
N GLY A 328 -63.93 -17.86 2.64
CA GLY A 328 -62.83 -18.15 1.70
C GLY A 328 -61.97 -19.36 2.08
N ALA A 329 -61.06 -19.75 1.18
CA ALA A 329 -60.06 -20.80 1.43
C ALA A 329 -59.17 -20.46 2.65
N PRO A 330 -58.79 -21.45 3.47
CA PRO A 330 -57.98 -21.22 4.66
C PRO A 330 -56.67 -20.51 4.28
N LEU A 331 -56.31 -19.50 5.06
CA LEU A 331 -55.07 -18.75 4.88
C LEU A 331 -53.88 -19.69 5.11
N ASP A 332 -53.03 -19.85 4.10
CA ASP A 332 -51.73 -20.53 4.24
C ASP A 332 -50.70 -19.53 4.75
N PRO A 333 -50.20 -19.68 6.00
CA PRO A 333 -49.29 -18.69 6.58
C PRO A 333 -47.95 -18.59 5.86
N GLY A 334 -47.45 -19.70 5.29
CA GLY A 334 -46.21 -19.72 4.55
C GLY A 334 -46.31 -18.97 3.22
N LEU A 335 -47.35 -19.25 2.44
CA LEU A 335 -47.62 -18.56 1.18
C LEU A 335 -47.92 -17.07 1.41
N TYR A 336 -48.70 -16.75 2.44
CA TYR A 336 -48.99 -15.37 2.81
C TYR A 336 -47.71 -14.61 3.20
N GLY A 337 -46.87 -15.20 4.06
CA GLY A 337 -45.60 -14.59 4.48
C GLY A 337 -44.64 -14.33 3.31
N ALA A 338 -44.52 -15.29 2.39
CA ALA A 338 -43.73 -15.15 1.18
C ALA A 338 -44.26 -14.00 0.29
N ALA A 339 -45.57 -13.96 0.05
CA ALA A 339 -46.18 -12.99 -0.84
C ALA A 339 -46.23 -11.55 -0.26
N VAL A 340 -46.24 -11.40 1.07
CA VAL A 340 -46.12 -10.08 1.72
C VAL A 340 -44.74 -9.47 1.51
N VAL A 341 -43.68 -10.28 1.60
CA VAL A 341 -42.29 -9.79 1.62
C VAL A 341 -41.66 -9.75 0.24
N ILE A 342 -41.95 -10.75 -0.61
CA ILE A 342 -41.32 -10.92 -1.92
C ILE A 342 -42.20 -10.22 -2.98
N PRO A 343 -41.77 -9.08 -3.57
CA PRO A 343 -42.64 -8.30 -4.46
C PRO A 343 -43.18 -9.09 -5.66
N PRO A 344 -42.40 -9.94 -6.35
CA PRO A 344 -42.92 -10.80 -7.42
C PRO A 344 -44.03 -11.77 -6.97
N ALA A 345 -44.06 -12.16 -5.70
CA ALA A 345 -45.06 -13.07 -5.15
C ALA A 345 -46.32 -12.36 -4.65
N ALA A 346 -46.35 -11.02 -4.61
CA ALA A 346 -47.49 -10.26 -4.08
C ALA A 346 -48.81 -10.49 -4.85
N GLY A 347 -48.73 -10.89 -6.12
CA GLY A 347 -49.90 -11.24 -6.94
C GLY A 347 -50.51 -12.63 -6.67
N ILE A 348 -49.90 -13.43 -5.78
CA ILE A 348 -50.31 -14.82 -5.49
C ILE A 348 -51.39 -14.86 -4.38
N ILE A 349 -51.59 -13.75 -3.65
CA ILE A 349 -52.50 -13.71 -2.50
C ILE A 349 -53.97 -13.53 -2.97
N PRO A 350 -54.90 -14.42 -2.57
CA PRO A 350 -56.33 -14.16 -2.72
C PRO A 350 -56.73 -12.85 -2.01
N SER A 351 -57.60 -12.04 -2.63
CA SER A 351 -58.07 -10.78 -2.03
C SER A 351 -58.78 -10.96 -0.68
N SER A 352 -59.19 -12.18 -0.36
CA SER A 352 -59.80 -12.59 0.91
C SER A 352 -58.79 -12.77 2.07
N TRP A 353 -57.48 -12.81 1.81
CA TRP A 353 -56.46 -12.96 2.85
C TRP A 353 -55.98 -11.59 3.31
N THR A 354 -56.63 -11.06 4.35
CA THR A 354 -56.25 -9.77 4.96
C THR A 354 -56.10 -9.90 6.46
N ILE A 355 -54.97 -9.45 7.00
CA ILE A 355 -54.72 -9.37 8.44
C ILE A 355 -54.82 -7.91 8.85
N THR A 356 -55.88 -7.56 9.57
CA THR A 356 -56.12 -6.19 10.05
C THR A 356 -56.01 -6.07 11.57
N SER A 357 -56.06 -7.19 12.29
CA SER A 357 -55.84 -7.24 13.74
C SER A 357 -55.07 -8.52 14.14
N PRO A 358 -54.27 -8.47 15.23
CA PRO A 358 -54.01 -7.31 16.08
C PRO A 358 -53.15 -6.23 15.37
N LEU A 359 -53.33 -4.96 15.75
CA LEU A 359 -52.68 -3.81 15.06
C LEU A 359 -51.15 -3.94 15.00
N TRP A 360 -50.51 -4.45 16.06
CA TRP A 360 -49.06 -4.65 16.08
C TRP A 360 -48.61 -5.62 14.99
N LEU A 361 -49.39 -6.68 14.71
CA LEU A 361 -49.08 -7.68 13.67
C LEU A 361 -49.24 -7.05 12.28
N ALA A 362 -50.33 -6.32 12.05
CA ALA A 362 -50.58 -5.61 10.81
C ALA A 362 -49.44 -4.61 10.48
N TRP A 363 -49.04 -3.78 11.45
CA TRP A 363 -47.92 -2.85 11.29
C TRP A 363 -46.57 -3.55 11.07
N THR A 364 -46.34 -4.68 11.75
CA THR A 364 -45.11 -5.47 11.56
C THR A 364 -45.04 -6.07 10.15
N LEU A 365 -46.15 -6.58 9.61
CA LEU A 365 -46.21 -7.11 8.25
C LEU A 365 -46.03 -6.00 7.20
N ILE A 366 -46.57 -4.80 7.43
CA ILE A 366 -46.33 -3.63 6.58
C ILE A 366 -44.84 -3.25 6.59
N ALA A 367 -44.19 -3.26 7.77
CA ALA A 367 -42.77 -2.99 7.89
C ALA A 367 -41.91 -4.06 7.18
N LEU A 368 -42.24 -5.35 7.34
CA LEU A 368 -41.58 -6.46 6.65
C LEU A 368 -41.76 -6.39 5.13
N LYS A 369 -42.94 -5.97 4.65
CA LYS A 369 -43.19 -5.70 3.23
C LYS A 369 -42.28 -4.61 2.70
N ALA A 370 -42.24 -3.45 3.37
CA ALA A 370 -41.36 -2.35 2.97
C ALA A 370 -39.88 -2.75 2.99
N PHE A 371 -39.45 -3.51 4.00
CA PHE A 371 -38.10 -4.06 4.08
C PHE A 371 -37.81 -5.03 2.93
N GLY A 372 -38.74 -5.94 2.61
CA GLY A 372 -38.60 -6.86 1.48
C GLY A 372 -38.48 -6.15 0.13
N TRP A 373 -39.23 -5.07 -0.07
CA TRP A 373 -39.10 -4.25 -1.27
C TRP A 373 -37.72 -3.60 -1.39
N LEU A 374 -37.21 -3.05 -0.28
CA LEU A 374 -35.87 -2.47 -0.22
C LEU A 374 -34.78 -3.52 -0.54
N GLN A 375 -34.85 -4.69 0.09
CA GLN A 375 -33.85 -5.75 -0.16
C GLN A 375 -33.93 -6.29 -1.59
N THR A 376 -35.13 -6.36 -2.17
CA THR A 376 -35.30 -6.76 -3.58
C THR A 376 -34.62 -5.75 -4.51
N ALA A 377 -34.80 -4.45 -4.25
CA ALA A 377 -34.11 -3.41 -5.01
C ALA A 377 -32.58 -3.53 -4.88
N ILE A 378 -32.06 -3.77 -3.66
CA ILE A 378 -30.61 -3.97 -3.42
C ILE A 378 -30.10 -5.22 -4.16
N LEU A 379 -30.83 -6.33 -4.10
CA LEU A 379 -30.47 -7.58 -4.77
C LEU A 379 -30.44 -7.41 -6.29
N ILE A 380 -31.48 -6.81 -6.87
CA ILE A 380 -31.55 -6.54 -8.31
C ILE A 380 -30.43 -5.60 -8.73
N ALA A 381 -30.23 -4.49 -8.01
CA ALA A 381 -29.17 -3.53 -8.32
C ALA A 381 -27.76 -4.17 -8.18
N GLY A 382 -27.61 -5.14 -7.29
CA GLY A 382 -26.39 -5.92 -7.14
C GLY A 382 -26.15 -6.94 -8.24
N LEU A 383 -27.18 -7.68 -8.66
CA LEU A 383 -27.11 -8.68 -9.72
C LEU A 383 -26.92 -8.04 -11.11
N THR A 384 -27.57 -6.89 -11.34
CA THR A 384 -27.45 -6.11 -12.58
C THR A 384 -26.16 -5.29 -12.64
N GLY A 385 -25.36 -5.27 -11.57
CA GLY A 385 -24.13 -4.51 -11.50
C GLY A 385 -24.31 -3.00 -11.33
N LEU A 386 -25.55 -2.50 -11.18
CA LEU A 386 -25.84 -1.08 -10.91
C LEU A 386 -25.22 -0.58 -9.58
N LEU A 387 -24.92 -1.49 -8.65
CA LEU A 387 -24.21 -1.18 -7.40
C LEU A 387 -22.68 -1.26 -7.51
N LYS A 388 -22.12 -1.65 -8.66
CA LYS A 388 -20.67 -1.58 -8.86
C LYS A 388 -20.28 -0.10 -8.93
N LYS A 389 -19.76 0.41 -7.83
CA LYS A 389 -18.94 1.63 -7.87
C LYS A 389 -17.65 1.27 -8.59
N ASN A 390 -17.41 1.94 -9.72
CA ASN A 390 -16.13 1.94 -10.44
C ASN A 390 -14.98 2.30 -9.51
#